data_AF-N1PEP0-F1
#
_entry.id   AF-N1PEP0-F1
#
_cell.length_a   1.000
_cell.length_b   1.000
_cell.length_c   1.000
_cell.angle_alpha   90.00
_cell.angle_beta   90.00
_cell.angle_gamma   90.00
#
_symmetry.space_group_name_H-M   'P 1'
#
loop_
_entity.id
_entity.type
_entity.pdbx_description
1 polymer ?
#
loop_
_entity_poly.entity_id
_entity_poly.type
_entity_poly.pdbx_seq_one_letter_code
_entity_poly.pdbx_strand_id
1 'polypeptide(L)'
;MCDEETGDLECIVPFEAVTDLARSVALRLEGDKDAFEILLFWLTKRCVPSHDIDRHGEGDDHQEIFTILINCWLIGASYQIRAFQDAVMLELLKLLGPFSVSLITLRHAPKQSRPGSSLRAVMLEELTWSIARDRFDHKDLAVLDDTPSLLSEYIPTPRRHSGHGEEDWGERVENGKWKKFLFGHGPPKHWFGRRETASGSSEEQD
;
A
#
# COMPACT_ATOMS: atom_id res chain seq x y z
N MET A 1 2.17 -55.49 -15.96
CA MET A 1 0.89 -54.95 -16.47
C MET A 1 0.36 -53.99 -15.42
N CYS A 2 0.73 -52.72 -15.56
CA CYS A 2 0.11 -51.56 -14.92
C CYS A 2 0.20 -50.48 -15.99
N ASP A 3 -0.91 -50.27 -16.71
CA ASP A 3 -1.05 -49.20 -17.67
C ASP A 3 -1.37 -47.92 -16.90
N GLU A 4 -0.37 -47.07 -16.69
CA GLU A 4 -0.54 -45.72 -16.18
C GLU A 4 -0.79 -44.77 -17.37
N GLU A 5 -2.05 -44.58 -17.72
CA GLU A 5 -2.49 -43.46 -18.57
C GLU A 5 -2.50 -42.18 -17.73
N THR A 6 -1.39 -41.44 -17.75
CA THR A 6 -1.36 -40.02 -17.39
C THR A 6 -2.14 -39.23 -18.44
N GLY A 7 -3.43 -39.03 -18.18
CA GLY A 7 -4.26 -38.10 -18.92
C GLY A 7 -3.79 -36.67 -18.66
N ASP A 8 -3.07 -36.10 -19.63
CA ASP A 8 -2.72 -34.69 -19.69
C ASP A 8 -4.02 -33.87 -19.78
N LEU A 9 -4.50 -33.41 -18.63
CA LEU A 9 -5.54 -32.40 -18.53
C LEU A 9 -4.91 -31.06 -18.93
N GLU A 10 -4.86 -30.80 -20.24
CA GLU A 10 -4.63 -29.47 -20.76
C GLU A 10 -5.72 -28.55 -20.20
N CYS A 11 -5.33 -27.68 -19.27
CA CYS A 11 -6.21 -26.66 -18.73
C CYS A 11 -6.41 -25.61 -19.83
N ILE A 12 -7.39 -25.85 -20.71
CA ILE A 12 -7.77 -24.91 -21.76
C ILE A 12 -8.44 -23.73 -21.07
N VAL A 13 -7.69 -22.65 -20.90
CA VAL A 13 -8.24 -21.37 -20.43
C VAL A 13 -9.12 -20.80 -21.56
N PRO A 14 -10.39 -20.44 -21.30
CA PRO A 14 -11.27 -19.90 -22.33
C PRO A 14 -10.65 -18.63 -22.95
N PHE A 15 -10.68 -18.55 -24.28
CA PHE A 15 -10.16 -17.40 -25.03
C PHE A 15 -10.76 -16.06 -24.55
N GLU A 16 -12.04 -16.07 -24.17
CA GLU A 16 -12.76 -14.91 -23.63
C GLU A 16 -12.13 -14.39 -22.33
N ALA A 17 -11.73 -15.29 -21.42
CA ALA A 17 -11.05 -14.94 -20.17
C ALA A 17 -9.66 -14.33 -20.44
N VAL A 18 -8.96 -14.79 -21.48
CA VAL A 18 -7.67 -14.23 -21.90
C VAL A 18 -7.87 -12.82 -22.49
N THR A 19 -8.91 -12.62 -23.31
CA THR A 19 -9.19 -11.31 -23.91
C THR A 19 -9.69 -10.28 -22.90
N ASP A 20 -10.47 -10.68 -21.89
CA ASP A 20 -10.92 -9.78 -20.82
C ASP A 20 -9.77 -9.42 -19.89
N LEU A 21 -8.87 -10.37 -19.60
CA LEU A 21 -7.63 -10.09 -18.89
C LEU A 21 -6.75 -9.11 -19.70
N ALA A 22 -6.56 -9.37 -20.99
CA ALA A 22 -5.76 -8.51 -21.86
C ALA A 22 -6.37 -7.10 -22.00
N ARG A 23 -7.70 -6.98 -22.08
CA ARG A 23 -8.41 -5.69 -22.16
C ARG A 23 -8.37 -4.95 -20.82
N SER A 24 -8.52 -5.66 -19.70
CA SER A 24 -8.36 -5.09 -18.35
C SER A 24 -6.93 -4.62 -18.10
N VAL A 25 -5.95 -5.36 -18.62
CA VAL A 25 -4.53 -4.96 -18.62
C VAL A 25 -4.32 -3.75 -19.53
N ALA A 26 -4.87 -3.73 -20.75
CA ALA A 26 -4.75 -2.61 -21.69
C ALA A 26 -5.37 -1.29 -21.20
N LEU A 27 -6.58 -1.34 -20.61
CA LEU A 27 -7.22 -0.16 -19.99
C LEU A 27 -6.45 0.37 -18.77
N ARG A 28 -5.63 -0.48 -18.13
CA ARG A 28 -4.76 -0.08 -17.00
C ARG A 28 -3.35 0.29 -17.44
N LEU A 29 -2.93 -0.13 -18.62
CA LEU A 29 -1.73 0.34 -19.32
C LEU A 29 -1.87 1.80 -19.79
N GLU A 30 -3.09 2.32 -19.92
CA GLU A 30 -3.36 3.77 -20.03
C GLU A 30 -3.12 4.53 -18.70
N GLY A 31 -2.88 3.80 -17.60
CA GLY A 31 -2.51 4.35 -16.31
C GLY A 31 -1.02 4.66 -16.19
N ASP A 32 -0.52 4.66 -14.95
CA ASP A 32 0.90 4.88 -14.66
C ASP A 32 1.76 3.73 -15.22
N LYS A 33 2.40 4.02 -16.36
CA LYS A 33 3.27 3.09 -17.10
C LYS A 33 4.42 2.59 -16.23
N ASP A 34 5.04 3.46 -15.43
CA ASP A 34 6.22 3.12 -14.64
C ASP A 34 5.85 2.14 -13.52
N ALA A 35 4.70 2.36 -12.87
CA ALA A 35 4.19 1.44 -11.87
C ALA A 35 3.82 0.06 -12.45
N PHE A 36 3.35 0.01 -13.70
CA PHE A 36 3.08 -1.25 -14.40
C PHE A 36 4.37 -1.98 -14.80
N GLU A 37 5.39 -1.26 -15.27
CA GLU A 37 6.71 -1.84 -15.56
C GLU A 37 7.34 -2.47 -14.31
N ILE A 38 7.20 -1.81 -13.15
CA ILE A 38 7.66 -2.36 -11.87
C ILE A 38 6.87 -3.62 -11.48
N LEU A 39 5.56 -3.68 -11.74
CA LEU A 39 4.77 -4.89 -11.51
C LEU A 39 5.29 -6.05 -12.37
N LEU A 40 5.54 -5.81 -13.67
CA LEU A 40 6.09 -6.83 -14.58
C LEU A 40 7.49 -7.28 -14.12
N PHE A 41 8.34 -6.34 -13.72
CA PHE A 41 9.64 -6.63 -13.14
C PHE A 41 9.50 -7.51 -11.90
N TRP A 42 8.61 -7.15 -10.98
CA TRP A 42 8.36 -7.93 -9.76
C TRP A 42 7.83 -9.33 -10.06
N LEU A 43 6.96 -9.50 -11.05
CA LEU A 43 6.46 -10.84 -11.43
C LEU A 43 7.59 -11.76 -11.89
N THR A 44 8.62 -11.22 -12.54
CA THR A 44 9.76 -11.98 -13.06
C THR A 44 10.87 -12.16 -12.03
N LYS A 45 11.20 -11.13 -11.24
CA LYS A 45 12.34 -11.12 -10.30
C LYS A 45 11.96 -11.35 -8.85
N ARG A 46 10.66 -11.24 -8.53
CA ARG A 46 10.11 -11.33 -7.15
C ARG A 46 10.69 -10.30 -6.19
N CYS A 47 11.20 -9.18 -6.70
CA CYS A 47 11.64 -8.02 -5.94
C CYS A 47 11.18 -6.73 -6.62
N VAL A 48 11.00 -5.67 -5.82
CA VAL A 48 10.80 -4.31 -6.34
C VAL A 48 12.21 -3.72 -6.59
N PRO A 49 12.45 -3.02 -7.70
CA PRO A 49 13.75 -2.37 -7.94
C PRO A 49 14.13 -1.48 -6.76
N SER A 50 15.34 -1.69 -6.22
CA SER A 50 15.91 -0.76 -5.24
C SER A 50 16.12 0.57 -5.93
N HIS A 51 15.58 1.63 -5.34
CA HIS A 51 15.92 2.98 -5.73
C HIS A 51 17.05 3.36 -4.78
N ASP A 52 18.29 3.19 -5.24
CA ASP A 52 19.48 3.66 -4.53
C ASP A 52 19.50 5.18 -4.65
N ILE A 53 18.65 5.82 -3.85
CA ILE A 53 18.59 7.25 -3.73
C ILE A 53 19.82 7.65 -2.91
N ASP A 54 20.77 8.31 -3.56
CA ASP A 54 21.89 8.93 -2.86
C ASP A 54 21.33 9.80 -1.73
N ARG A 55 21.69 9.48 -0.49
CA ARG A 55 21.21 10.20 0.71
C ARG A 55 21.54 11.70 0.71
N HIS A 56 22.35 12.13 -0.24
CA HIS A 56 22.79 13.51 -0.45
C HIS A 56 22.11 14.20 -1.63
N GLY A 57 21.26 13.50 -2.38
CA GLY A 57 20.39 14.11 -3.38
C GLY A 57 19.31 14.92 -2.69
N GLU A 58 19.37 16.23 -2.79
CA GLU A 58 18.19 17.08 -2.59
C GLU A 58 17.60 17.29 -3.98
N GLY A 59 16.40 16.75 -4.25
CA GLY A 59 15.81 16.89 -5.59
C GLY A 59 14.41 16.30 -5.77
N ASP A 60 13.78 16.74 -6.86
CA ASP A 60 12.45 16.31 -7.34
C ASP A 60 12.37 14.78 -7.56
N ASP A 61 13.50 14.13 -7.79
CA ASP A 61 13.64 12.68 -8.01
C ASP A 61 13.02 11.85 -6.88
N HIS A 62 13.11 12.30 -5.62
CA HIS A 62 12.55 11.56 -4.50
C HIS A 62 11.02 11.54 -4.55
N GLN A 63 10.43 12.67 -4.94
CA GLN A 63 8.98 12.80 -5.04
C GLN A 63 8.42 11.92 -6.16
N GLU A 64 9.13 11.86 -7.29
CA GLU A 64 8.77 10.97 -8.39
C GLU A 64 8.80 9.51 -7.94
N ILE A 65 9.87 9.08 -7.26
CA ILE A 65 9.99 7.70 -6.75
C ILE A 65 8.88 7.37 -5.75
N PHE A 66 8.57 8.26 -4.82
CA PHE A 66 7.45 8.06 -3.90
C PHE A 66 6.12 7.91 -4.63
N THR A 67 5.89 8.74 -5.65
CA THR A 67 4.67 8.70 -6.47
C THR A 67 4.56 7.36 -7.20
N ILE A 68 5.63 6.92 -7.85
CA ILE A 68 5.71 5.63 -8.53
C ILE A 68 5.41 4.47 -7.56
N LEU A 69 6.01 4.48 -6.36
CA LEU A 69 5.79 3.43 -5.38
C LEU A 69 4.36 3.44 -4.80
N ILE A 70 3.77 4.61 -4.59
CA ILE A 70 2.35 4.73 -4.23
C ILE A 70 1.47 4.11 -5.31
N ASN A 71 1.75 4.42 -6.58
CA ASN A 71 1.00 3.89 -7.72
C ASN A 71 1.20 2.37 -7.84
N CYS A 72 2.41 1.85 -7.60
CA CYS A 72 2.66 0.41 -7.50
C CYS A 72 1.80 -0.24 -6.41
N TRP A 73 1.70 0.37 -5.23
CA TRP A 73 0.88 -0.17 -4.14
C TRP A 73 -0.61 -0.22 -4.52
N LEU A 74 -1.12 0.82 -5.19
CA LEU A 74 -2.50 0.91 -5.66
C LEU A 74 -2.79 -0.09 -6.79
N ILE A 75 -1.84 -0.30 -7.69
CA ILE A 75 -1.88 -1.37 -8.70
C ILE A 75 -1.97 -2.73 -8.01
N GLY A 76 -1.10 -3.00 -7.02
CA GLY A 76 -1.16 -4.22 -6.23
C GLY A 76 -2.50 -4.43 -5.54
N ALA A 77 -3.10 -3.36 -5.01
CA ALA A 77 -4.44 -3.40 -4.43
C ALA A 77 -5.51 -3.77 -5.47
N SER A 78 -5.42 -3.15 -6.65
CA SER A 78 -6.39 -3.30 -7.75
C SER A 78 -6.36 -4.69 -8.39
N TYR A 79 -5.21 -5.36 -8.37
CA TYR A 79 -5.05 -6.75 -8.79
C TYR A 79 -5.09 -7.75 -7.63
N GLN A 80 -5.27 -7.29 -6.39
CA GLN A 80 -5.28 -8.11 -5.17
C GLN A 80 -4.00 -8.93 -4.95
N ILE A 81 -2.85 -8.41 -5.40
CA ILE A 81 -1.55 -9.07 -5.30
C ILE A 81 -0.87 -8.64 -4.00
N ARG A 82 -1.30 -9.24 -2.87
CA ARG A 82 -0.82 -8.85 -1.53
C ARG A 82 0.69 -8.94 -1.37
N ALA A 83 1.34 -9.95 -1.96
CA ALA A 83 2.79 -10.11 -1.88
C ALA A 83 3.54 -8.96 -2.59
N PHE A 84 2.99 -8.41 -3.67
CA PHE A 84 3.55 -7.24 -4.34
C PHE A 84 3.35 -5.98 -3.50
N GLN A 85 2.14 -5.79 -2.94
CA GLN A 85 1.89 -4.70 -2.01
C GLN A 85 2.89 -4.71 -0.85
N ASP A 86 3.05 -5.86 -0.18
CA ASP A 86 3.99 -6.01 0.93
C ASP A 86 5.42 -5.64 0.54
N ALA A 87 5.87 -6.00 -0.68
CA ALA A 87 7.19 -5.63 -1.20
C ALA A 87 7.32 -4.13 -1.47
N VAL A 88 6.30 -3.53 -2.10
CA VAL A 88 6.26 -2.08 -2.37
C VAL A 88 6.23 -1.26 -1.09
N MET A 89 5.48 -1.69 -0.08
CA MET A 89 5.48 -1.02 1.22
C MET A 89 6.82 -1.10 1.92
N LEU A 90 7.50 -2.23 1.80
CA LEU A 90 8.86 -2.34 2.34
C LEU A 90 9.78 -1.29 1.72
N GLU A 91 9.74 -1.12 0.40
CA GLU A 91 10.52 -0.08 -0.28
C GLU A 91 10.08 1.34 0.10
N LEU A 92 8.77 1.61 0.19
CA LEU A 92 8.27 2.89 0.69
C LEU A 92 8.83 3.21 2.07
N LEU A 93 8.73 2.27 3.02
CA LEU A 93 9.20 2.46 4.39
C LEU A 93 10.72 2.70 4.47
N LYS A 94 11.51 2.04 3.60
CA LYS A 94 12.96 2.31 3.50
C LYS A 94 13.25 3.75 3.08
N LEU A 95 12.40 4.34 2.25
CA LEU A 95 12.53 5.74 1.84
C LEU A 95 12.02 6.72 2.90
N LEU A 96 10.95 6.37 3.64
CA LEU A 96 10.41 7.21 4.72
C LEU A 96 11.40 7.41 5.89
N GLY A 97 12.25 6.42 6.17
CA GLY A 97 13.21 6.50 7.27
C GLY A 97 14.19 7.69 7.14
N PRO A 98 15.03 7.72 6.09
CA PRO A 98 16.02 8.77 5.90
C PRO A 98 15.46 10.07 5.31
N PHE A 99 14.35 10.04 4.57
CA PHE A 99 13.87 11.20 3.81
C PHE A 99 12.57 11.75 4.38
N SER A 100 12.43 13.08 4.40
CA SER A 100 11.11 13.72 4.60
C SER A 100 10.25 13.49 3.37
N VAL A 101 9.00 13.07 3.57
CA VAL A 101 8.02 13.02 2.49
C VAL A 101 7.49 14.42 2.22
N SER A 102 7.40 14.83 0.95
CA SER A 102 6.79 16.11 0.62
C SER A 102 5.28 16.13 0.91
N LEU A 103 4.75 17.31 1.23
CA LEU A 103 3.29 17.51 1.39
C LEU A 103 2.49 17.05 0.16
N ILE A 104 3.07 17.18 -1.04
CA ILE A 104 2.44 16.73 -2.29
C ILE A 104 2.22 15.21 -2.25
N THR A 105 3.25 14.45 -1.87
CA THR A 105 3.16 12.99 -1.74
C THR A 105 2.19 12.58 -0.63
N LEU A 106 2.26 13.24 0.54
CA LEU A 106 1.33 13.01 1.65
C LEU A 106 -0.13 13.30 1.28
N ARG A 107 -0.38 14.22 0.35
CA ARG A 107 -1.71 14.48 -0.22
C ARG A 107 -2.10 13.47 -1.29
N HIS A 108 -1.13 13.01 -2.09
CA HIS A 108 -1.37 12.15 -3.24
C HIS A 108 -1.89 10.76 -2.82
N ALA A 109 -1.20 10.10 -1.89
CA ALA A 109 -1.54 8.74 -1.49
C ALA A 109 -2.97 8.62 -0.90
N PRO A 110 -3.41 9.47 0.03
CA PRO A 110 -4.76 9.41 0.58
C PRO A 110 -5.87 9.67 -0.43
N LYS A 111 -5.66 10.55 -1.42
CA LYS A 111 -6.65 10.84 -2.46
C LYS A 111 -6.97 9.63 -3.33
N GLN A 112 -5.98 8.77 -3.55
CA GLN A 112 -6.13 7.60 -4.43
C GLN A 112 -6.44 6.30 -3.68
N SER A 113 -6.27 6.29 -2.37
CA SER A 113 -6.45 5.09 -1.55
C SER A 113 -7.78 5.12 -0.79
N ARG A 114 -8.33 3.93 -0.56
CA ARG A 114 -9.58 3.77 0.20
C ARG A 114 -9.36 4.17 1.68
N PRO A 115 -10.35 4.80 2.34
CA PRO A 115 -10.36 5.03 3.78
C PRO A 115 -9.98 3.77 4.58
N GLY A 116 -9.13 3.92 5.60
CA GLY A 116 -8.67 2.81 6.44
C GLY A 116 -7.67 1.86 5.79
N SER A 117 -7.18 2.16 4.57
CA SER A 117 -6.09 1.38 3.96
C SER A 117 -4.76 1.56 4.70
N SER A 118 -3.89 0.55 4.64
CA SER A 118 -2.56 0.61 5.25
C SER A 118 -1.70 1.75 4.70
N LEU A 119 -1.88 2.10 3.42
CA LEU A 119 -1.17 3.23 2.82
C LEU A 119 -1.57 4.55 3.48
N ARG A 120 -2.88 4.80 3.71
CA ARG A 120 -3.32 6.00 4.44
C ARG A 120 -2.75 6.03 5.85
N ALA A 121 -2.76 4.90 6.55
CA ALA A 121 -2.22 4.82 7.90
C ALA A 121 -0.72 5.19 7.95
N VAL A 122 0.08 4.67 7.01
CA VAL A 122 1.52 5.01 6.90
C VAL A 122 1.72 6.50 6.63
N MET A 123 0.96 7.08 5.69
CA MET A 123 1.10 8.49 5.34
C MET A 123 0.66 9.41 6.48
N LEU A 124 -0.40 9.06 7.21
CA LEU A 124 -0.84 9.79 8.40
C LEU A 124 0.20 9.74 9.52
N GLU A 125 0.85 8.59 9.70
CA GLU A 125 1.93 8.45 10.66
C GLU A 125 3.14 9.31 10.27
N GLU A 126 3.57 9.27 9.01
CA GLU A 126 4.68 10.10 8.52
C GLU A 126 4.38 11.60 8.64
N LEU A 127 3.15 12.02 8.38
CA LEU A 127 2.68 13.38 8.63
C LEU A 127 2.81 13.75 10.11
N THR A 128 2.38 12.86 11.01
CA THR A 128 2.49 13.06 12.47
C THR A 128 3.96 13.26 12.87
N TRP A 129 4.85 12.43 12.32
CA TRP A 129 6.29 12.53 12.55
C TRP A 129 6.89 13.81 12.03
N SER A 130 6.46 14.24 10.85
CA SER A 130 6.94 15.48 10.24
C SER A 130 6.50 16.71 11.04
N ILE A 131 5.28 16.72 11.59
CA ILE A 131 4.84 17.77 12.52
C ILE A 131 5.66 17.74 13.81
N ALA A 132 5.86 16.56 14.40
CA ALA A 132 6.61 16.41 15.66
C ALA A 132 8.09 16.84 15.54
N ARG A 133 8.62 16.90 14.32
CA ARG A 133 9.99 17.36 14.00
C ARG A 133 10.02 18.80 13.47
N ASP A 134 8.92 19.55 13.64
CA ASP A 134 8.75 20.93 13.16
C ASP A 134 9.02 21.09 11.64
N ARG A 135 8.81 20.03 10.85
CA ARG A 135 8.95 20.06 9.38
C ARG A 135 7.71 20.60 8.69
N PHE A 136 6.55 20.39 9.30
CA PHE A 136 5.27 20.95 8.86
C PHE A 136 4.63 21.72 10.00
N ASP A 137 3.98 22.83 9.66
CA ASP A 137 3.16 23.57 10.59
C ASP A 137 1.68 23.15 10.49
N HIS A 138 0.85 23.66 11.41
CA HIS A 138 -0.58 23.37 11.37
C HIS A 138 -1.31 23.98 10.16
N LYS A 139 -0.71 24.95 9.46
CA LYS A 139 -1.30 25.57 8.25
C LYS A 139 -1.04 24.69 7.03
N ASP A 140 0.07 23.97 6.99
CA ASP A 140 0.37 22.97 5.97
C ASP A 140 -0.67 21.85 5.94
N LEU A 141 -1.30 21.55 7.08
CA LEU A 141 -2.41 20.60 7.16
C LEU A 141 -3.62 21.03 6.33
N ALA A 142 -3.83 22.32 6.07
CA ALA A 142 -4.93 22.79 5.23
C ALA A 142 -4.80 22.28 3.79
N VAL A 143 -3.60 21.94 3.32
CA VAL A 143 -3.37 21.34 1.99
C VAL A 143 -3.99 19.92 1.90
N LEU A 144 -4.23 19.29 3.05
CA LEU A 144 -4.83 17.97 3.17
C LEU A 144 -6.37 18.00 3.31
N ASP A 145 -6.98 19.16 3.52
CA ASP A 145 -8.44 19.32 3.72
C ASP A 145 -9.26 18.84 2.51
N ASP A 146 -8.69 18.91 1.31
CA ASP A 146 -9.31 18.38 0.08
C ASP A 146 -9.39 16.84 0.05
N THR A 147 -8.94 16.16 1.10
CA THR A 147 -9.04 14.71 1.24
C THR A 147 -10.11 14.39 2.28
N PRO A 148 -11.36 14.13 1.86
CA PRO A 148 -12.43 13.81 2.79
C PRO A 148 -12.01 12.68 3.71
N SER A 149 -12.38 12.79 4.99
CA SER A 149 -12.11 11.83 6.06
C SER A 149 -10.65 11.62 6.48
N LEU A 150 -9.67 12.28 5.86
CA LEU A 150 -8.27 12.07 6.23
C LEU A 150 -7.98 12.56 7.67
N LEU A 151 -8.44 13.75 8.02
CA LEU A 151 -8.31 14.29 9.38
C LEU A 151 -9.20 13.57 10.40
N SER A 152 -10.31 12.96 9.98
CA SER A 152 -11.10 12.12 10.91
C SER A 152 -10.45 10.75 11.14
N GLU A 153 -9.68 10.24 10.17
CA GLU A 153 -8.82 9.06 10.33
C GLU A 153 -7.55 9.39 11.11
N TYR A 154 -7.15 10.66 11.14
CA TYR A 154 -6.08 11.19 11.98
C TYR A 154 -6.52 11.13 13.45
N ILE A 155 -6.41 9.94 14.02
CA ILE A 155 -6.27 9.80 15.46
C ILE A 155 -4.77 9.97 15.68
N PRO A 156 -4.29 11.06 16.30
CA PRO A 156 -2.91 11.11 16.72
C PRO A 156 -2.74 9.93 17.65
N THR A 157 -2.11 8.84 17.21
CA THR A 157 -1.85 7.68 18.06
C THR A 157 -0.66 8.05 18.93
N PRO A 158 -0.87 8.57 20.15
CA PRO A 158 0.23 8.99 20.99
C PRO A 158 0.56 7.77 21.84
N ARG A 159 1.04 6.68 21.22
CA ARG A 159 1.28 5.43 21.94
C ARG A 159 2.45 4.69 21.34
N ARG A 160 3.66 5.09 21.76
CA ARG A 160 4.84 4.22 22.02
C ARG A 160 6.12 5.00 22.34
N HIS A 161 6.11 6.33 22.29
CA HIS A 161 7.28 7.18 22.54
C HIS A 161 7.59 7.43 24.02
N SER A 162 6.83 6.83 24.93
CA SER A 162 7.19 6.80 26.34
C SER A 162 8.22 5.69 26.58
N GLY A 163 9.48 5.90 26.23
CA GLY A 163 10.54 5.44 27.14
C GLY A 163 11.75 4.67 26.60
N HIS A 164 11.84 4.23 25.35
CA HIS A 164 13.04 3.48 24.92
C HIS A 164 13.44 3.77 23.48
N GLY A 165 14.55 4.51 23.35
CA GLY A 165 15.44 4.53 22.18
C GLY A 165 14.86 5.14 20.90
N GLU A 166 15.70 5.85 20.16
CA GLU A 166 15.56 5.90 18.71
C GLU A 166 15.68 4.47 18.17
N GLU A 167 14.65 3.62 18.31
CA GLU A 167 14.54 2.45 17.44
C GLU A 167 14.34 3.01 16.04
N ASP A 168 15.45 3.10 15.33
CA ASP A 168 15.58 3.57 13.96
C ASP A 168 14.56 2.84 13.07
N TRP A 169 13.95 3.58 12.15
CA TRP A 169 13.01 3.01 11.18
C TRP A 169 13.64 1.84 10.41
N GLY A 170 14.97 1.86 10.23
CA GLY A 170 15.76 0.75 9.70
C GLY A 170 15.52 -0.58 10.43
N GLU A 171 15.60 -0.60 11.77
CA GLU A 171 15.40 -1.84 12.56
C GLU A 171 13.97 -2.40 12.45
N ARG A 172 12.99 -1.52 12.21
CA ARG A 172 11.57 -1.89 12.05
C ARG A 172 11.30 -2.54 10.70
N VAL A 173 11.96 -2.06 9.65
CA VAL A 173 11.88 -2.58 8.28
C VAL A 173 12.59 -3.93 8.18
N GLU A 174 13.82 -4.04 8.68
CA GLU A 174 14.67 -5.22 8.52
C GLU A 174 14.09 -6.49 9.17
N ASN A 175 13.34 -6.34 10.26
CA ASN A 175 12.78 -7.48 10.99
C ASN A 175 11.36 -7.89 10.57
N GLY A 176 10.81 -7.30 9.49
CA GLY A 176 9.41 -7.50 9.09
C GLY A 176 8.38 -7.03 10.15
N LYS A 177 8.86 -6.33 11.18
CA LYS A 177 8.05 -5.80 12.29
C LYS A 177 7.10 -4.71 11.81
N TRP A 178 7.36 -4.11 10.65
CA TRP A 178 6.48 -3.13 10.02
C TRP A 178 5.03 -3.62 9.89
N LYS A 179 4.79 -4.93 9.64
CA LYS A 179 3.43 -5.47 9.63
C LYS A 179 2.80 -5.42 11.01
N LYS A 180 3.49 -5.90 12.04
CA LYS A 180 3.00 -5.83 13.43
C LYS A 180 2.85 -4.38 13.91
N PHE A 181 3.59 -3.47 13.32
CA PHE A 181 3.57 -2.04 13.59
C PHE A 181 2.36 -1.36 12.93
N LEU A 182 2.22 -1.45 11.60
CA LEU A 182 1.09 -0.89 10.85
C LEU A 182 -0.23 -1.56 11.19
N PHE A 183 -0.19 -2.88 11.41
CA PHE A 183 -1.39 -3.64 11.68
C PHE A 183 -1.66 -3.79 13.17
N GLY A 184 -0.72 -3.63 14.10
CA GLY A 184 -0.99 -3.80 15.54
C GLY A 184 -1.79 -5.09 15.87
N HIS A 185 -2.79 -4.97 16.75
CA HIS A 185 -3.86 -5.97 16.96
C HIS A 185 -4.99 -5.91 15.89
N GLY A 186 -4.70 -5.31 14.75
CA GLY A 186 -5.63 -4.78 13.75
C GLY A 186 -6.04 -3.34 14.06
N PRO A 187 -6.45 -2.51 13.07
CA PRO A 187 -7.37 -1.42 13.35
C PRO A 187 -8.59 -2.03 14.07
N PRO A 188 -9.29 -1.25 14.92
CA PRO A 188 -10.44 -1.77 15.67
C PRO A 188 -11.37 -2.56 14.74
N LYS A 189 -11.86 -3.75 15.16
CA LYS A 189 -12.68 -4.63 14.29
C LYS A 189 -13.88 -3.92 13.63
N HIS A 190 -14.29 -2.75 14.13
CA HIS A 190 -15.34 -1.91 13.55
C HIS A 190 -14.91 -1.09 12.31
N TRP A 191 -13.61 -0.98 12.02
CA TRP A 191 -13.07 -0.27 10.85
C TRP A 191 -13.20 -1.08 9.56
N PHE A 192 -13.10 -2.40 9.67
CA PHE A 192 -13.52 -3.28 8.59
C PHE A 192 -15.01 -3.45 8.72
N GLY A 193 -15.77 -2.55 8.08
CA GLY A 193 -17.22 -2.65 7.96
C GLY A 193 -17.59 -4.11 7.69
N ARG A 194 -18.22 -4.72 8.69
CA ARG A 194 -18.73 -6.08 8.60
C ARG A 194 -19.66 -6.07 7.39
N ARG A 195 -19.26 -6.68 6.27
CA ARG A 195 -20.25 -7.17 5.30
C ARG A 195 -21.02 -8.21 6.10
N GLU A 196 -22.08 -7.77 6.75
CA GLU A 196 -23.14 -8.67 7.14
C GLU A 196 -23.64 -9.26 5.82
N THR A 197 -23.11 -10.44 5.50
CA THR A 197 -23.82 -11.35 4.63
C THR A 197 -25.13 -11.58 5.35
N ALA A 198 -26.18 -10.90 4.91
CA ALA A 198 -27.53 -11.21 5.28
C ALA A 198 -27.79 -12.65 4.83
N SER A 199 -27.45 -13.60 5.70
CA SER A 199 -27.98 -14.96 5.62
C SER A 199 -29.44 -14.83 6.02
N GLY A 200 -30.29 -14.66 4.99
CA GLY A 200 -31.74 -14.71 5.14
C GLY A 200 -32.11 -16.02 5.81
N SER A 201 -32.63 -15.91 7.03
CA SER A 201 -33.47 -16.93 7.63
C SER A 201 -34.89 -16.63 7.15
N SER A 202 -35.28 -17.29 6.06
CA SER A 202 -36.69 -17.47 5.72
C SER A 202 -37.23 -18.48 6.72
N GLU A 203 -37.82 -18.01 7.83
CA GLU A 203 -38.72 -18.84 8.63
C GLU A 203 -40.02 -18.97 7.86
N GLU A 204 -40.20 -20.14 7.28
CA GLU A 204 -41.44 -20.70 6.77
C GLU A 204 -42.36 -20.93 7.98
N GLN A 205 -43.43 -20.15 8.11
CA GLN A 205 -44.50 -20.39 9.09
C GLN A 205 -45.59 -21.23 8.42
N ASP A 206 -45.77 -22.43 8.96
CA ASP A 206 -46.99 -23.24 8.83
C ASP A 206 -48.16 -22.61 9.64
#